data_AF-A0A8H8NSD3-F1
#
_entry.id   AF-A0A8H8NSD3-F1
#
_cell.length_a   1.000
_cell.length_b   1.000
_cell.length_c   1.000
_cell.angle_alpha   90.00
_cell.angle_beta   90.00
_cell.angle_gamma   90.00
#
_symmetry.space_group_name_H-M   'P 1'
#
loop_
_entity.id
_entity.type
_entity.pdbx_description
1 polymer ?
#
loop_
_entity_poly.entity_id
_entity_poly.type
_entity_poly.pdbx_seq_one_letter_code
_entity_poly.pdbx_strand_id
1 'polypeptide(L)'
;MSASEILANSFSADAALRHDAESKLEALARDNLSTFMATLMPELTNENNPLPVRNAAALNIKNAIVARDANRQQELNEKWLALPQETRNGVKHGAMATLGSPQPRAGTFAAQVISAIAAIEVPAEQWPI
;
A
#
# COMPACT_ATOMS: atom_id res chain seq x y z
N MET A 1 12.20 14.39 4.15
CA MET A 1 12.47 13.19 3.33
C MET A 1 11.20 12.84 2.60
N SER A 2 11.26 12.65 1.29
CA SER A 2 10.08 12.30 0.48
C SER A 2 9.80 10.78 0.55
N ALA A 3 8.55 10.41 0.29
CA ALA A 3 8.12 9.02 0.07
C ALA A 3 9.06 8.24 -0.87
N SER A 4 9.41 8.89 -1.97
CA SER A 4 10.22 8.37 -3.05
C SER A 4 11.65 8.09 -2.60
N GLU A 5 12.22 8.93 -1.73
CA GLU A 5 13.55 8.71 -1.15
C GLU A 5 13.57 7.50 -0.21
N ILE A 6 12.55 7.33 0.63
CA ILE A 6 12.45 6.16 1.53
C ILE A 6 12.30 4.88 0.71
N LEU A 7 11.43 4.88 -0.29
CA LEU A 7 11.29 3.74 -1.20
C LEU A 7 12.57 3.48 -2.00
N ALA A 8 13.23 4.50 -2.54
CA ALA A 8 14.50 4.34 -3.25
C ALA A 8 15.57 3.72 -2.33
N ASN A 9 15.64 4.17 -1.07
CA ASN A 9 16.56 3.62 -0.07
C ASN A 9 16.23 2.16 0.29
N SER A 10 14.96 1.75 0.25
CA SER A 10 14.58 0.33 0.42
C SER A 10 15.15 -0.58 -0.69
N PHE A 11 15.53 -0.02 -1.84
CA PHE A 11 16.22 -0.73 -2.93
C PHE A 11 17.74 -0.52 -2.97
N SER A 12 18.31 0.22 -2.01
CA SER A 12 19.74 0.50 -1.99
C SER A 12 20.58 -0.77 -1.95
N ALA A 13 21.78 -0.80 -2.53
CA ALA A 13 22.72 -1.90 -2.35
C ALA A 13 23.30 -1.94 -0.91
N ASP A 14 23.27 -0.80 -0.22
CA ASP A 14 23.70 -0.68 1.18
C ASP A 14 22.64 -1.25 2.13
N ALA A 15 23.04 -2.25 2.93
CA ALA A 15 22.17 -2.93 3.87
C ALA A 15 21.67 -2.00 5.00
N ALA A 16 22.48 -1.05 5.45
CA ALA A 16 22.09 -0.11 6.50
C ALA A 16 21.02 0.86 6.00
N LEU A 17 21.17 1.37 4.78
CA LEU A 17 20.18 2.26 4.16
C LEU A 17 18.85 1.54 3.87
N ARG A 18 18.90 0.28 3.43
CA ARG A 18 17.69 -0.54 3.27
C ARG A 18 16.96 -0.75 4.59
N HIS A 19 17.69 -1.17 5.63
CA HIS A 19 17.09 -1.45 6.93
C HIS A 19 16.48 -0.20 7.57
N ASP A 20 17.16 0.94 7.47
CA ASP A 20 16.65 2.23 7.93
C ASP A 20 15.36 2.63 7.18
N ALA A 21 15.32 2.44 5.86
CA ALA A 21 14.13 2.71 5.05
C ALA A 21 12.95 1.79 5.41
N GLU A 22 13.19 0.49 5.57
CA GLU A 22 12.16 -0.48 5.99
C GLU A 22 11.61 -0.13 7.37
N SER A 23 12.48 0.13 8.36
CA SER A 23 12.09 0.51 9.72
C SER A 23 11.24 1.79 9.73
N LYS A 24 11.59 2.78 8.91
CA LYS A 24 10.81 4.02 8.74
C LYS A 24 9.44 3.76 8.14
N LEU A 25 9.33 2.90 7.12
CA LEU A 25 8.05 2.53 6.52
C LEU A 25 7.16 1.79 7.52
N GLU A 26 7.74 0.86 8.29
CA GLU A 26 7.01 0.14 9.34
C GLU A 26 6.52 1.07 10.45
N ALA A 27 7.37 2.00 10.91
CA ALA A 27 6.98 3.02 11.87
C ALA A 27 5.84 3.90 11.33
N LEU A 28 5.95 4.38 10.10
CA LEU A 28 4.92 5.20 9.47
C LEU A 28 3.59 4.44 9.32
N ALA A 29 3.63 3.18 8.89
CA ALA A 29 2.43 2.34 8.79
C ALA A 29 1.77 2.09 10.16
N ARG A 30 2.58 1.96 11.22
CA ARG A 30 2.10 1.78 12.59
C ARG A 30 1.51 3.06 13.17
N ASP A 31 2.16 4.20 12.98
CA ASP A 31 1.80 5.45 13.65
C ASP A 31 0.75 6.26 12.87
N ASN A 32 0.83 6.27 11.53
CA ASN A 32 -0.09 7.01 10.68
C ASN A 32 -0.33 6.31 9.34
N LEU A 33 -1.26 5.35 9.37
CA LEU A 33 -1.64 4.56 8.20
C LEU A 33 -2.20 5.43 7.05
N SER A 34 -2.90 6.54 7.36
CA SER A 34 -3.42 7.45 6.33
C SER A 34 -2.29 8.09 5.52
N THR A 35 -1.31 8.67 6.22
CA THR A 35 -0.13 9.26 5.58
C THR A 35 0.69 8.21 4.85
N PHE A 36 0.85 7.01 5.42
CA PHE A 36 1.53 5.90 4.75
C PHE A 36 0.90 5.56 3.39
N MET A 37 -0.42 5.42 3.35
CA MET A 37 -1.16 5.13 2.11
C MET A 37 -1.02 6.27 1.09
N ALA A 38 -1.17 7.52 1.53
CA ALA A 38 -1.01 8.70 0.67
C ALA A 38 0.43 8.86 0.14
N THR A 39 1.41 8.37 0.88
CA THR A 39 2.84 8.36 0.53
C THR A 39 3.14 7.34 -0.56
N LEU A 40 2.58 6.13 -0.47
CA LEU A 40 2.88 5.03 -1.40
C LEU A 40 1.98 4.96 -2.63
N MET A 41 0.75 5.47 -2.56
CA MET A 41 -0.18 5.39 -3.69
C MET A 41 0.34 6.10 -4.95
N PRO A 42 0.92 7.31 -4.88
CA PRO A 42 1.50 7.98 -6.05
C PRO A 42 2.58 7.14 -6.73
N GLU A 43 3.35 6.40 -5.94
CA GLU A 43 4.46 5.58 -6.41
C GLU A 43 3.98 4.35 -7.18
N LEU A 44 2.82 3.81 -6.81
CA LEU A 44 2.12 2.75 -7.54
C LEU A 44 1.44 3.27 -8.80
N THR A 45 0.78 4.44 -8.73
CA THR A 45 0.00 5.00 -9.85
C THR A 45 0.83 5.68 -10.92
N ASN A 46 2.05 6.14 -10.60
CA ASN A 46 2.90 6.85 -11.55
C ASN A 46 3.44 5.92 -12.64
N GLU A 47 2.98 6.11 -13.88
CA GLU A 47 3.41 5.31 -15.03
C GLU A 47 4.88 5.49 -15.41
N ASN A 48 5.50 6.60 -14.99
CA ASN A 48 6.92 6.83 -15.22
C ASN A 48 7.83 6.08 -14.23
N ASN A 49 7.26 5.52 -13.15
CA ASN A 49 8.04 4.78 -12.19
C ASN A 49 8.46 3.40 -12.72
N PRO A 50 9.70 2.97 -12.44
CA PRO A 50 10.13 1.61 -12.75
C PRO A 50 9.22 0.57 -12.09
N LEU A 51 8.98 -0.54 -12.80
CA LEU A 51 8.18 -1.66 -12.29
C LEU A 51 8.57 -2.14 -10.88
N PRO A 52 9.87 -2.25 -10.52
CA PRO A 52 10.25 -2.64 -9.16
C PRO A 52 9.71 -1.68 -8.09
N VAL A 53 9.77 -0.37 -8.33
CA VAL A 53 9.28 0.66 -7.40
C VAL A 53 7.77 0.54 -7.21
N ARG A 54 7.03 0.41 -8.32
CA ARG A 54 5.58 0.19 -8.30
C ARG A 54 5.22 -1.09 -7.55
N ASN A 55 5.97 -2.17 -7.75
CA ASN A 55 5.78 -3.43 -7.04
C ASN A 55 6.02 -3.27 -5.53
N ALA A 56 7.11 -2.62 -5.10
CA ALA A 56 7.35 -2.41 -3.67
C ALA A 56 6.29 -1.52 -3.03
N ALA A 57 5.80 -0.48 -3.72
CA ALA A 57 4.69 0.32 -3.23
C ALA A 57 3.46 -0.55 -2.98
N ALA A 58 3.05 -1.36 -3.97
CA ALA A 58 1.91 -2.29 -3.83
C ALA A 58 2.11 -3.30 -2.70
N LEU A 59 3.30 -3.88 -2.57
CA LEU A 59 3.60 -4.85 -1.52
C LEU A 59 3.55 -4.23 -0.12
N ASN A 60 4.12 -3.03 0.05
CA ASN A 60 4.07 -2.31 1.32
C ASN A 60 2.64 -1.90 1.70
N ILE A 61 1.85 -1.42 0.73
CA ILE A 61 0.43 -1.14 0.94
C ILE A 61 -0.32 -2.39 1.39
N LYS A 62 -0.13 -3.52 0.70
CA LYS A 62 -0.76 -4.80 1.06
C LYS A 62 -0.36 -5.25 2.47
N ASN A 63 0.94 -5.25 2.76
CA ASN A 63 1.47 -5.74 4.04
C ASN A 63 1.05 -4.85 5.22
N ALA A 64 0.70 -3.58 4.98
CA ALA A 64 0.17 -2.70 6.01
C ALA A 64 -1.27 -3.07 6.46
N ILE A 65 -1.99 -3.89 5.68
CA ILE A 65 -3.37 -4.29 5.96
C ILE A 65 -3.60 -5.81 5.94
N VAL A 66 -2.56 -6.62 5.71
CA VAL A 66 -2.63 -8.08 5.69
C VAL A 66 -1.63 -8.68 6.68
N ALA A 67 -2.11 -9.59 7.53
CA ALA A 67 -1.32 -10.38 8.46
C ALA A 67 -1.65 -11.87 8.32
N ARG A 68 -0.69 -12.73 8.67
CA ARG A 68 -0.91 -14.19 8.71
C ARG A 68 -1.67 -14.65 9.95
N ASP A 69 -1.49 -13.94 11.06
CA ASP A 69 -2.18 -14.20 12.31
C ASP A 69 -3.57 -13.57 12.30
N ALA A 70 -4.58 -14.34 12.72
CA ALA A 70 -5.99 -13.93 12.63
C ALA A 70 -6.32 -12.76 13.57
N ASN A 71 -5.77 -12.76 14.79
CA ASN A 71 -6.01 -11.67 15.74
C ASN A 71 -5.38 -10.37 15.21
N ARG A 72 -4.15 -10.46 14.70
CA ARG A 72 -3.50 -9.32 14.06
C ARG A 72 -4.24 -8.85 12.81
N GLN A 73 -4.79 -9.75 12.01
CA GLN A 73 -5.59 -9.38 10.85
C GLN A 73 -6.84 -8.60 11.26
N GLN A 74 -7.51 -8.99 12.34
CA GLN A 74 -8.67 -8.26 12.86
C GLN A 74 -8.29 -6.83 13.29
N GLU A 75 -7.18 -6.66 14.01
CA GLU A 75 -6.68 -5.33 14.39
C GLU A 75 -6.39 -4.45 13.17
N LEU A 76 -5.81 -5.03 12.10
CA LEU A 76 -5.56 -4.30 10.85
C LEU A 76 -6.86 -3.94 10.12
N ASN A 77 -7.87 -4.81 10.14
CA ASN A 77 -9.18 -4.53 9.58
C ASN A 77 -9.83 -3.33 10.29
N GLU A 78 -9.85 -3.35 11.63
CA GLU A 78 -10.40 -2.26 12.43
C GLU A 78 -9.63 -0.95 12.17
N LYS A 79 -8.30 -1.02 12.11
CA LYS A 79 -7.45 0.13 11.78
C LYS A 79 -7.74 0.70 10.39
N TRP A 80 -7.92 -0.15 9.39
CA TRP A 80 -8.30 0.27 8.03
C TRP A 80 -9.67 0.93 8.02
N LEU A 81 -10.68 0.30 8.63
CA LEU A 81 -12.06 0.80 8.68
C LEU A 81 -12.20 2.10 9.50
N ALA A 82 -11.28 2.35 10.43
CA ALA A 82 -11.20 3.60 11.19
C ALA A 82 -10.59 4.77 10.38
N LEU A 83 -9.95 4.51 9.23
CA LEU A 83 -9.43 5.59 8.37
C LEU A 83 -10.56 6.49 7.86
N PRO A 84 -10.28 7.77 7.54
CA PRO A 84 -11.25 8.60 6.84
C PRO A 84 -11.71 7.95 5.53
N GLN A 85 -13.01 8.04 5.23
CA GLN A 85 -13.58 7.46 4.01
C GLN A 85 -12.91 8.02 2.75
N GLU A 86 -12.52 9.30 2.75
CA GLU A 86 -11.76 9.94 1.68
C GLU A 86 -10.42 9.22 1.43
N THR A 87 -9.66 8.92 2.49
CA THR A 87 -8.40 8.18 2.38
C THR A 87 -8.63 6.80 1.76
N ARG A 88 -9.61 6.04 2.27
CA ARG A 88 -9.93 4.70 1.73
C ARG A 88 -10.33 4.76 0.27
N ASN A 89 -11.18 5.72 -0.10
CA ASN A 89 -11.59 5.93 -1.49
C ASN A 89 -10.41 6.33 -2.39
N GLY A 90 -9.51 7.19 -1.93
CA GLY A 90 -8.30 7.56 -2.68
C GLY A 90 -7.42 6.36 -2.99
N VAL A 91 -7.20 5.48 -2.01
CA VAL A 91 -6.45 4.22 -2.19
C VAL A 91 -7.15 3.30 -3.19
N LYS A 92 -8.47 3.11 -3.04
CA LYS A 92 -9.28 2.27 -3.96
C LYS A 92 -9.21 2.78 -5.40
N HIS A 93 -9.40 4.09 -5.61
CA HIS A 93 -9.32 4.70 -6.94
C HIS A 93 -7.91 4.56 -7.53
N GLY A 94 -6.85 4.82 -6.75
CA GLY A 94 -5.48 4.67 -7.23
C GLY A 94 -5.14 3.23 -7.64
N ALA A 95 -5.57 2.25 -6.84
CA ALA A 95 -5.40 0.84 -7.16
C ALA A 95 -6.20 0.44 -8.41
N MET A 96 -7.46 0.85 -8.53
CA MET A 96 -8.29 0.60 -9.72
C MET A 96 -7.72 1.27 -10.99
N ALA A 97 -7.23 2.49 -10.89
CA ALA A 97 -6.56 3.17 -12.01
C ALA A 97 -5.31 2.41 -12.45
N THR A 98 -4.51 1.93 -11.49
CA THR A 98 -3.31 1.11 -11.78
C THR A 98 -3.66 -0.25 -12.37
N LEU A 99 -4.80 -0.84 -12.00
CA LEU A 99 -5.31 -2.08 -12.60
C LEU A 99 -5.52 -1.93 -14.11
N GLY A 100 -5.97 -0.75 -14.55
CA GLY A 100 -6.14 -0.39 -15.97
C GLY A 100 -4.87 0.12 -16.67
N SER A 101 -3.69 0.02 -16.03
CA SER A 101 -2.42 0.48 -16.60
C SER A 101 -2.12 -0.21 -17.94
N PRO A 102 -1.54 0.51 -18.93
CA PRO A 102 -1.07 -0.10 -20.17
C PRO A 102 0.07 -1.12 -19.94
N GLN A 103 0.67 -1.13 -18.74
CA GLN A 103 1.68 -2.10 -18.34
C GLN A 103 1.03 -3.24 -17.53
N PRO A 104 0.80 -4.44 -18.10
CA PRO A 104 0.01 -5.49 -17.45
C PRO A 104 0.57 -5.95 -16.10
N ARG A 105 1.89 -5.91 -15.92
CA ARG A 105 2.54 -6.25 -14.65
C ARG A 105 2.13 -5.32 -13.51
N ALA A 106 1.98 -4.01 -13.78
CA ALA A 106 1.52 -3.06 -12.79
C ALA A 106 0.07 -3.37 -12.37
N GLY A 107 -0.76 -3.79 -13.32
CA GLY A 107 -2.11 -4.25 -13.05
C GLY A 107 -2.15 -5.47 -12.11
N THR A 108 -1.25 -6.44 -12.28
CA THR A 108 -1.11 -7.57 -11.35
C THR A 108 -0.77 -7.13 -9.92
N PHE A 109 0.08 -6.11 -9.76
CA PHE A 109 0.43 -5.58 -8.43
C PHE A 109 -0.78 -4.90 -7.78
N ALA A 110 -1.50 -4.08 -8.54
CA ALA A 110 -2.71 -3.41 -8.09
C ALA A 110 -3.83 -4.41 -7.72
N ALA A 111 -3.98 -5.49 -8.48
CA ALA A 111 -4.95 -6.54 -8.18
C ALA A 111 -4.76 -7.15 -6.78
N GLN A 112 -3.52 -7.30 -6.32
CA GLN A 112 -3.24 -7.77 -4.96
C GLN A 112 -3.67 -6.76 -3.89
N VAL A 113 -3.48 -5.46 -4.15
CA VAL A 113 -3.94 -4.39 -3.26
C VAL A 113 -5.46 -4.35 -3.20
N ILE A 114 -6.13 -4.42 -4.36
CA ILE A 114 -7.60 -4.46 -4.45
C ILE A 114 -8.14 -5.67 -3.69
N SER A 115 -7.57 -6.86 -3.92
CA SER A 115 -7.99 -8.07 -3.23
C SER A 115 -7.85 -7.95 -1.71
N ALA A 116 -6.78 -7.33 -1.22
CA ALA A 116 -6.56 -7.13 0.20
C ALA A 116 -7.59 -6.17 0.81
N ILE A 117 -7.87 -5.04 0.14
CA ILE A 117 -8.87 -4.07 0.62
C ILE A 117 -10.28 -4.69 0.56
N ALA A 118 -10.60 -5.42 -0.52
CA ALA A 118 -11.90 -6.07 -0.68
C ALA A 118 -12.15 -7.13 0.41
N ALA A 119 -11.12 -7.87 0.83
CA ALA A 119 -11.22 -8.82 1.93
C ALA A 119 -11.60 -8.17 3.27
N ILE A 120 -11.37 -6.86 3.42
CA ILE A 120 -11.74 -6.08 4.61
C ILE A 120 -13.10 -5.40 4.43
N GLU A 121 -13.28 -4.69 3.31
CA GLU A 121 -14.44 -3.80 3.13
C GLU A 121 -15.70 -4.51 2.65
N VAL A 122 -15.60 -5.60 1.90
CA VAL A 122 -16.79 -6.33 1.42
C VAL A 122 -17.56 -6.96 2.59
N PRO A 123 -16.92 -7.70 3.52
CA PRO A 123 -17.62 -8.22 4.70
C PRO A 123 -18.18 -7.13 5.64
N ALA A 124 -17.59 -5.92 5.58
CA ALA A 124 -18.02 -4.76 6.37
C ALA A 124 -19.06 -3.88 5.64
N GLU A 125 -19.53 -4.29 4.46
CA GLU A 125 -20.48 -3.55 3.60
C GLU A 125 -20.00 -2.12 3.25
N GLN A 126 -18.68 -1.87 3.29
CA GLN A 126 -18.06 -0.57 2.97
C GLN A 126 -17.62 -0.46 1.51
N TRP A 127 -17.69 -1.56 0.76
CA TRP A 127 -17.42 -1.60 -0.67
C TRP A 127 -18.59 -2.25 -1.40
N PRO A 128 -19.54 -1.44 -1.93
CA PRO A 128 -20.63 -1.97 -2.73
C PRO A 128 -20.08 -2.58 -4.03
N ILE A 129 -20.48 -3.82 -4.30
CA ILE A 129 -20.18 -4.55 -5.54
C ILE A 129 -21.12 -4.06 -6.65
#